data_AF-A0A8J7KDF1-F1
#
_entry.id   AF-A0A8J7KDF1-F1
#
_cell.length_a   1.000
_cell.length_b   1.000
_cell.length_c   1.000
_cell.angle_alpha   90.00
_cell.angle_beta   90.00
_cell.angle_gamma   90.00
#
_symmetry.space_group_name_H-M   'P 1'
#
loop_
_entity.id
_entity.type
_entity.pdbx_description
1 polymer ?
#
loop_
_entity_poly.entity_id
_entity_poly.type
_entity_poly.pdbx_seq_one_letter_code
_entity_poly.pdbx_strand_id
1 'polypeptide(L)'
;MIQKVTVNNIEFNSKTKVQEYAKTILNKYTSNEILSQEDSEFMIAYFEQFHYEWKRKNGAGIENVFIKKSEWENNEFWILRKDGTTTDISYIIRKIAKPDYKFWLELAFGNAIKIDGNKSLKEVINAFAKAKELTISADLFAANQEQEMVPQLADATLTEEFIAFYAQAN
;
A
#
# COMPACT_ATOMS: atom_id res chain seq x y z
N MET A 1 8.97 8.37 -24.47
CA MET A 1 8.04 9.47 -24.16
C MET A 1 8.06 9.72 -22.68
N ILE A 2 8.24 10.97 -22.27
CA ILE A 2 8.15 11.38 -20.86
C ILE A 2 6.66 11.52 -20.55
N GLN A 3 6.12 10.71 -19.63
CA GLN A 3 4.72 10.81 -19.21
C GLN A 3 4.60 11.94 -18.20
N LYS A 4 4.01 13.06 -18.63
CA LYS A 4 3.67 14.18 -17.75
C LYS A 4 2.61 13.78 -16.75
N VAL A 5 2.66 14.37 -15.56
CA VAL A 5 1.76 14.09 -14.45
C VAL A 5 1.37 15.42 -13.81
N THR A 6 0.08 15.64 -13.62
CA THR A 6 -0.44 16.84 -12.93
C THR A 6 -1.00 16.44 -11.58
N VAL A 7 -0.60 17.13 -10.51
CA VAL A 7 -1.09 16.95 -9.13
C VAL A 7 -1.39 18.33 -8.56
N ASN A 8 -2.60 18.54 -8.04
CA ASN A 8 -3.07 19.82 -7.51
C ASN A 8 -2.70 21.03 -8.41
N ASN A 9 -2.99 20.93 -9.71
CA ASN A 9 -2.66 21.95 -10.74
C ASN A 9 -1.17 22.21 -11.00
N ILE A 10 -0.26 21.42 -10.42
CA ILE A 10 1.19 21.50 -10.69
C ILE A 10 1.56 20.40 -11.70
N GLU A 11 2.16 20.80 -12.82
CA GLU A 11 2.64 19.87 -13.85
C GLU A 11 4.06 19.39 -13.54
N PHE A 12 4.27 18.08 -13.60
CA PHE A 12 5.56 17.42 -13.44
C PHE A 12 5.92 16.60 -14.67
N ASN A 13 7.21 16.55 -14.97
CA ASN A 13 7.73 15.76 -16.07
C ASN A 13 7.70 14.25 -15.79
N SER A 14 7.59 13.79 -14.54
CA SER A 14 7.51 12.35 -14.27
C SER A 14 6.98 12.08 -12.87
N LYS A 15 6.50 10.85 -12.65
CA LYS A 15 6.15 10.35 -11.31
C LYS A 15 7.29 10.50 -10.30
N THR A 16 8.54 10.29 -10.74
CA THR A 16 9.73 10.52 -9.90
C THR A 16 9.81 11.96 -9.42
N LYS A 17 9.56 12.93 -10.30
CA LYS A 17 9.58 14.36 -9.96
C LYS A 17 8.46 14.74 -8.99
N VAL A 18 7.27 14.16 -9.15
CA VAL A 18 6.19 14.34 -8.17
C VAL A 18 6.59 13.79 -6.80
N GLN A 19 7.17 12.59 -6.74
CA GLN A 19 7.62 11.98 -5.49
C GLN A 19 8.74 12.79 -4.82
N GLU A 20 9.67 13.35 -5.60
CA GLU A 20 10.70 14.26 -5.09
C GLU A 20 10.09 15.52 -4.45
N TYR A 21 9.02 16.06 -5.04
CA TYR A 21 8.31 17.19 -4.47
C TYR A 21 7.62 16.83 -3.14
N ALA A 22 6.95 15.68 -3.07
CA ALA A 22 6.40 15.15 -1.82
C ALA A 22 7.49 14.95 -0.74
N LYS A 23 8.69 14.50 -1.13
CA LYS A 23 9.84 14.40 -0.21
C LYS A 23 10.30 15.77 0.30
N THR A 24 10.29 16.79 -0.55
CA THR A 24 10.62 18.17 -0.14
C THR A 24 9.63 18.68 0.90
N ILE A 25 8.33 18.41 0.72
CA ILE A 25 7.31 18.71 1.73
C ILE A 25 7.63 17.99 3.04
N LEU A 26 7.88 16.68 3.02
CA LEU A 26 8.19 15.89 4.23
C LEU A 26 9.34 16.48 5.06
N ASN A 27 10.37 17.00 4.38
CA ASN A 27 11.58 17.52 5.01
C ASN A 27 11.47 18.99 5.43
N LYS A 28 10.42 19.69 5.03
CA LYS A 28 10.15 21.08 5.42
C LYS A 28 9.67 21.20 6.86
N TYR A 29 9.07 20.14 7.39
CA TYR A 29 8.40 20.11 8.69
C TYR A 29 9.17 19.28 9.73
N THR A 30 8.99 19.64 10.99
CA THR A 30 9.50 18.87 12.14
C THR A 30 8.44 17.91 12.70
N SER A 31 8.82 17.08 13.68
CA SER A 31 7.90 16.10 14.26
C SER A 31 6.71 16.76 14.95
N ASN A 32 5.53 16.20 14.75
CA ASN A 32 4.22 16.67 15.19
C ASN A 32 3.77 18.02 14.60
N GLU A 33 4.45 18.53 13.57
CA GLU A 33 3.98 19.70 12.84
C GLU A 33 2.90 19.33 11.82
N ILE A 34 1.83 20.13 11.82
CA ILE A 34 0.77 20.09 10.82
C ILE A 34 1.26 20.79 9.55
N LEU A 35 1.01 20.18 8.39
CA LEU A 35 1.33 20.78 7.11
C LEU A 35 0.55 22.10 6.91
N SER A 36 1.15 23.06 6.22
CA SER A 36 0.42 24.22 5.72
C SER A 36 -0.75 23.77 4.83
N GLN A 37 -1.75 24.64 4.67
CA GLN A 37 -2.89 24.35 3.82
C GLN A 37 -2.46 23.96 2.39
N GLU A 38 -1.56 24.72 1.77
CA GLU A 38 -1.05 24.45 0.41
C GLU A 38 -0.37 23.08 0.30
N ASP A 39 0.52 22.77 1.25
CA ASP A 39 1.24 21.48 1.25
C ASP A 39 0.29 20.32 1.54
N SER A 40 -0.71 20.53 2.42
CA SER A 40 -1.73 19.54 2.73
C SER A 40 -2.62 19.25 1.52
N GLU A 41 -3.10 20.28 0.82
CA GLU A 41 -3.89 20.15 -0.42
C GLU A 41 -3.11 19.39 -1.50
N PHE A 42 -1.82 19.71 -1.67
CA PHE A 42 -0.96 18.96 -2.58
C PHE A 42 -0.85 17.48 -2.17
N MET A 43 -0.53 17.21 -0.90
CA MET A 43 -0.33 15.84 -0.43
C MET A 43 -1.62 15.02 -0.49
N ILE A 44 -2.77 15.61 -0.20
CA ILE A 44 -4.08 14.94 -0.35
C ILE A 44 -4.31 14.55 -1.81
N ALA A 45 -4.15 15.49 -2.75
CA ALA A 45 -4.28 15.19 -4.18
C ALA A 45 -3.28 14.12 -4.65
N TYR A 46 -2.06 14.17 -4.13
CA TYR A 46 -1.02 13.16 -4.39
C TYR A 46 -1.47 11.77 -3.93
N PHE A 47 -1.94 11.64 -2.69
CA PHE A 47 -2.35 10.35 -2.15
C PHE A 47 -3.59 9.81 -2.86
N GLU A 48 -4.57 10.67 -3.16
CA GLU A 48 -5.75 10.30 -3.94
C GLU A 48 -5.40 9.70 -5.29
N GLN A 49 -4.40 10.26 -5.97
CA GLN A 49 -4.02 9.84 -7.30
C GLN A 49 -3.12 8.59 -7.31
N PHE A 50 -2.26 8.40 -6.32
CA PHE A 50 -1.22 7.34 -6.37
C PHE A 50 -1.40 6.23 -5.35
N HIS A 51 -2.14 6.43 -4.25
CA HIS A 51 -2.23 5.46 -3.16
C HIS A 51 -3.38 4.48 -3.36
N TYR A 52 -3.07 3.20 -3.57
CA TYR A 52 -4.10 2.18 -3.84
C TYR A 52 -5.08 1.98 -2.66
N GLU A 53 -4.63 2.23 -1.43
CA GLU A 53 -5.48 2.22 -0.22
C GLU A 53 -6.08 3.59 0.12
N TRP A 54 -6.11 4.53 -0.82
CA TRP A 54 -6.53 5.90 -0.51
C TRP A 54 -7.91 5.97 0.12
N LYS A 55 -8.91 5.24 -0.39
CA LYS A 55 -10.27 5.30 0.18
C LYS A 55 -10.26 4.88 1.65
N ARG A 56 -9.59 3.76 1.97
CA ARG A 56 -9.37 3.30 3.35
C ARG A 56 -8.62 4.31 4.22
N LYS A 57 -7.58 4.95 3.68
CA LYS A 57 -6.77 5.93 4.43
C LYS A 57 -7.56 7.23 4.67
N ASN A 58 -8.36 7.69 3.70
CA ASN A 58 -9.27 8.82 3.82
C ASN A 58 -10.39 8.56 4.84
N GLY A 59 -11.04 7.38 4.79
CA GLY A 59 -12.03 6.94 5.76
C GLY A 59 -13.14 7.99 5.99
N ALA A 60 -13.29 8.45 7.25
CA ALA A 60 -14.25 9.48 7.64
C ALA A 60 -13.96 10.90 7.11
N GLY A 61 -12.94 11.06 6.27
CA GLY A 61 -12.45 12.33 5.75
C GLY A 61 -11.28 12.87 6.57
N ILE A 62 -10.43 13.64 5.90
CA ILE A 62 -9.20 14.19 6.47
C ILE A 62 -9.50 15.49 7.23
N GLU A 63 -8.97 15.59 8.45
CA GLU A 63 -8.91 16.83 9.23
C GLU A 63 -7.61 17.58 8.92
N ASN A 64 -6.46 16.91 9.04
CA ASN A 64 -5.17 17.45 8.61
C ASN A 64 -4.15 16.34 8.29
N VAL A 65 -3.07 16.75 7.62
CA VAL A 65 -1.88 15.94 7.41
C VAL A 65 -0.77 16.53 8.27
N PHE A 66 -0.04 15.69 8.99
CA PHE A 66 1.05 16.11 9.87
C PHE A 66 2.25 15.18 9.76
N ILE A 67 3.41 15.62 10.26
CA ILE A 67 4.61 14.79 10.31
C ILE A 67 4.72 14.13 11.67
N LYS A 68 5.11 12.87 11.71
CA LYS A 68 5.51 12.18 12.94
C LYS A 68 6.77 11.36 12.69
N LYS A 69 7.57 11.18 13.73
CA LYS A 69 8.73 10.29 13.68
C LYS A 69 8.32 8.82 13.75
N SER A 70 8.92 8.01 12.90
CA SER A 70 8.94 6.55 13.02
C SER A 70 9.75 6.12 14.25
N GLU A 71 9.67 4.84 14.63
CA GLU A 71 10.56 4.23 15.65
C GLU A 71 12.06 4.39 15.34
N TRP A 72 12.41 4.58 14.06
CA TRP A 72 13.77 4.78 13.57
C TRP A 72 14.13 6.24 13.29
N GLU A 73 13.42 7.20 13.89
CA GLU A 73 13.69 8.64 13.78
C GLU A 73 13.57 9.25 12.36
N ASN A 74 12.98 8.52 11.41
CA ASN A 74 12.61 9.05 10.10
C ASN A 74 11.30 9.84 10.17
N ASN A 75 11.18 10.91 9.37
CA ASN A 75 9.91 11.62 9.21
C ASN A 75 8.94 10.77 8.36
N GLU A 76 7.68 10.72 8.79
CA GLU A 76 6.59 10.06 8.07
C GLU A 76 5.37 10.98 8.00
N PHE A 77 4.60 10.87 6.92
CA PHE A 77 3.29 11.53 6.84
C PHE A 77 2.26 10.74 7.63
N TRP A 78 1.44 11.47 8.37
CA TRP A 78 0.32 10.95 9.12
C TRP A 78 -0.94 11.74 8.78
N ILE A 79 -2.06 11.05 8.73
CA ILE A 79 -3.39 11.62 8.53
C ILE A 79 -4.11 11.61 9.87
N LEU A 80 -4.60 12.77 10.30
CA LEU A 80 -5.66 12.87 11.30
C LEU A 80 -7.00 12.93 10.56
N ARG A 81 -7.91 12.02 10.88
CA ARG A 81 -9.25 11.98 10.33
C ARG A 81 -10.23 12.77 11.19
N LYS A 82 -11.35 13.17 10.61
CA LYS A 82 -12.42 13.93 11.30
C LYS A 82 -13.08 13.17 12.46
N ASP A 83 -12.91 11.86 12.53
CA ASP A 83 -13.36 11.02 13.65
C ASP A 83 -12.32 10.94 14.79
N GLY A 84 -11.19 11.66 14.68
CA GLY A 84 -10.10 11.67 15.65
C GLY A 84 -9.12 10.51 15.52
N THR A 85 -9.36 9.55 14.62
CA THR A 85 -8.41 8.45 14.37
C THR A 85 -7.23 8.92 13.53
N THR A 86 -6.07 8.25 13.69
CA THR A 86 -4.87 8.55 12.90
C THR A 86 -4.38 7.34 12.13
N THR A 87 -3.67 7.58 11.02
CA THR A 87 -2.96 6.55 10.28
C THR A 87 -1.71 7.13 9.62
N ASP A 88 -0.65 6.34 9.56
CA ASP A 88 0.51 6.61 8.70
C ASP A 88 0.12 6.57 7.21
N ILE A 89 0.87 7.25 6.36
CA ILE A 89 0.73 7.13 4.90
C ILE A 89 2.07 7.32 4.19
N SER A 90 2.41 6.40 3.30
CA SER A 90 3.66 6.48 2.53
C SER A 90 3.49 7.40 1.33
N TYR A 91 4.53 8.16 0.98
CA TYR A 91 4.58 8.91 -0.28
C TYR A 91 5.40 8.17 -1.36
N ILE A 92 6.06 7.06 -1.04
CA ILE A 92 6.93 6.35 -1.99
C ILE A 92 6.06 5.62 -3.02
N ILE A 93 6.04 6.08 -4.27
CA ILE A 93 5.17 5.59 -5.37
C ILE A 93 5.25 4.08 -5.52
N ARG A 94 6.45 3.49 -5.48
CA ARG A 94 6.61 2.03 -5.60
C ARG A 94 5.88 1.25 -4.50
N LYS A 95 5.71 1.83 -3.30
CA LYS A 95 5.04 1.20 -2.16
C LYS A 95 3.53 1.42 -2.16
N ILE A 96 3.06 2.45 -2.87
CA ILE A 96 1.66 2.89 -2.82
C ILE A 96 0.92 2.67 -4.14
N ALA A 97 1.64 2.34 -5.22
CA ALA A 97 1.02 1.91 -6.46
C ALA A 97 0.25 0.60 -6.24
N LYS A 98 -0.86 0.43 -6.99
CA LYS A 98 -1.68 -0.78 -6.92
C LYS A 98 -0.79 -2.01 -7.15
N PRO A 99 -0.74 -2.94 -6.19
CA PRO A 99 0.06 -4.13 -6.37
C PRO A 99 -0.51 -5.01 -7.48
N ASP A 100 0.37 -5.76 -8.17
CA ASP A 100 -0.08 -6.79 -9.09
C ASP A 100 -0.71 -7.96 -8.31
N TYR A 101 -1.52 -8.77 -8.99
CA TYR A 101 -2.23 -9.89 -8.36
C TYR A 101 -1.28 -10.94 -7.76
N LYS A 102 -0.03 -11.03 -8.22
CA LYS A 102 0.95 -11.95 -7.62
C LYS A 102 1.39 -11.44 -6.25
N PHE A 103 1.63 -10.14 -6.12
CA PHE A 103 1.92 -9.52 -4.83
C PHE A 103 0.74 -9.63 -3.87
N TRP A 104 -0.50 -9.48 -4.35
CA TRP A 104 -1.68 -9.72 -3.54
C TRP A 104 -1.75 -11.16 -3.02
N LEU A 105 -1.38 -12.13 -3.87
CA LEU A 105 -1.29 -13.55 -3.48
C LEU A 105 -0.20 -13.78 -2.43
N GLU A 106 0.96 -13.14 -2.60
CA GLU A 106 2.06 -13.14 -1.62
C GLU A 106 1.62 -12.60 -0.26
N LEU A 107 0.88 -11.49 -0.22
CA LEU A 107 0.33 -10.94 1.02
C LEU A 107 -0.71 -11.87 1.65
N ALA A 108 -1.66 -12.39 0.86
CA ALA A 108 -2.72 -13.25 1.36
C ALA A 108 -2.18 -14.52 2.02
N PHE A 109 -1.21 -15.16 1.38
CA PHE A 109 -0.55 -16.34 1.94
C PHE A 109 0.44 -16.01 3.05
N GLY A 110 1.20 -14.91 2.93
CA GLY A 110 2.15 -14.47 3.95
C GLY A 110 1.50 -14.12 5.29
N ASN A 111 0.24 -13.66 5.28
CA ASN A 111 -0.54 -13.47 6.52
C ASN A 111 -0.92 -14.80 7.19
N ALA A 112 -1.00 -15.89 6.43
CA ALA A 112 -1.45 -17.20 6.91
C ALA A 112 -0.31 -18.09 7.43
N ILE A 113 0.95 -17.81 7.05
CA ILE A 113 2.12 -18.59 7.46
C ILE A 113 3.22 -17.70 8.05
N LYS A 114 3.87 -18.16 9.13
CA LYS A 114 5.18 -17.64 9.52
C LYS A 114 6.22 -18.45 8.76
N ILE A 115 6.99 -17.79 7.90
CA ILE A 115 8.06 -18.46 7.17
C ILE A 115 9.26 -18.61 8.09
N ASP A 116 9.59 -19.86 8.41
CA ASP A 116 10.86 -20.22 9.01
C ASP A 116 11.73 -20.92 7.95
N GLY A 117 12.98 -20.47 7.80
CA GLY A 117 13.99 -21.10 6.94
C GLY A 117 14.45 -20.27 5.72
N ASN A 118 15.29 -20.89 4.89
CA ASN A 118 15.99 -20.26 3.75
C ASN A 118 15.18 -20.20 2.44
N LYS A 119 13.94 -20.69 2.39
CA LYS A 119 13.12 -20.70 1.18
C LYS A 119 12.32 -19.41 1.05
N SER A 120 12.29 -18.83 -0.16
CA SER A 120 11.53 -17.61 -0.42
C SER A 120 10.02 -17.91 -0.50
N LEU A 121 9.19 -17.11 0.16
CA LEU A 121 7.71 -17.17 0.05
C LEU A 121 7.26 -17.29 -1.40
N LYS A 122 7.90 -16.49 -2.26
CA LYS A 122 7.62 -16.39 -3.68
C LYS A 122 7.86 -17.72 -4.41
N GLU A 123 8.87 -18.48 -4.03
CA GLU A 123 9.16 -19.78 -4.66
C GLU A 123 8.08 -20.81 -4.30
N VAL A 124 7.68 -20.85 -3.03
CA VAL A 124 6.61 -21.74 -2.55
C VAL A 124 5.28 -21.41 -3.23
N ILE A 125 4.92 -20.12 -3.31
CA ILE A 125 3.68 -19.67 -3.96
C ILE A 125 3.67 -20.02 -5.44
N ASN A 126 4.79 -19.83 -6.15
CA ASN A 126 4.86 -20.20 -7.56
C ASN A 126 4.72 -21.72 -7.77
N ALA A 127 5.32 -22.53 -6.89
CA ALA A 127 5.18 -23.98 -6.93
C ALA A 127 3.73 -24.42 -6.66
N PHE A 128 3.09 -23.84 -5.64
CA PHE A 128 1.69 -24.11 -5.32
C PHE A 128 0.76 -23.69 -6.45
N ALA A 129 0.91 -22.47 -6.97
CA ALA A 129 0.10 -21.96 -8.08
C ALA A 129 0.21 -22.86 -9.32
N LYS A 130 1.42 -23.38 -9.60
CA LYS A 130 1.62 -24.34 -10.68
C LYS A 130 0.96 -25.69 -10.39
N ALA A 131 1.08 -26.22 -9.17
CA ALA A 131 0.51 -27.51 -8.80
C ALA A 131 -1.02 -27.53 -8.83
N LYS A 132 -1.65 -26.38 -8.53
CA LYS A 132 -3.11 -26.19 -8.53
C LYS A 132 -3.67 -25.61 -9.83
N GLU A 133 -2.81 -25.36 -10.82
CA GLU A 133 -3.19 -24.68 -12.07
C GLU A 133 -3.95 -23.36 -11.82
N LEU A 134 -3.54 -22.63 -10.77
CA LEU A 134 -4.21 -21.42 -10.32
C LEU A 134 -4.07 -20.29 -11.34
N THR A 135 -5.19 -19.73 -11.77
CA THR A 135 -5.23 -18.49 -12.56
C THR A 135 -5.22 -17.30 -11.61
N ILE A 136 -4.11 -16.55 -11.61
CA ILE A 136 -3.93 -15.38 -10.74
C ILE A 136 -4.63 -14.16 -11.37
N SER A 137 -5.90 -13.95 -11.01
CA SER A 137 -6.74 -12.82 -11.44
C SER A 137 -7.37 -12.10 -10.24
N ALA A 138 -8.15 -11.05 -10.49
CA ALA A 138 -8.90 -10.36 -9.45
C ALA A 138 -9.88 -11.28 -8.72
N ASP A 139 -10.48 -12.24 -9.42
CA ASP A 139 -11.51 -13.15 -8.90
C ASP A 139 -10.99 -14.10 -7.80
N LEU A 140 -9.66 -14.24 -7.71
CA LEU A 140 -8.99 -15.04 -6.69
C LEU A 140 -9.10 -14.39 -5.29
N PHE A 141 -9.39 -13.09 -5.22
CA PHE A 141 -9.37 -12.31 -3.99
C PHE A 141 -10.76 -11.87 -3.58
N ALA A 142 -10.99 -11.82 -2.27
CA ALA A 142 -12.16 -11.18 -1.72
C ALA A 142 -12.11 -9.66 -2.00
N ALA A 143 -13.28 -9.07 -2.21
CA ALA A 143 -13.47 -7.63 -2.23
C ALA A 143 -14.05 -7.18 -0.89
N ASN A 144 -13.62 -6.03 -0.37
CA ASN A 144 -14.27 -5.42 0.79
C ASN A 144 -15.59 -4.73 0.39
N GLN A 145 -16.28 -4.15 1.38
CA GLN A 145 -17.54 -3.42 1.17
C GLN A 145 -17.42 -2.21 0.22
N GLU A 146 -16.20 -1.72 -0.01
CA GLU A 146 -15.90 -0.61 -0.93
C GLU A 146 -15.37 -1.08 -2.30
N GLN A 147 -15.49 -2.39 -2.58
CA GLN A 147 -14.95 -3.07 -3.77
C GLN A 147 -13.44 -2.91 -3.95
N GLU A 148 -12.70 -2.56 -2.90
CA GLU A 148 -11.26 -2.64 -2.91
C GLU A 148 -10.84 -4.09 -2.65
N MET A 149 -9.78 -4.53 -3.34
CA MET A 149 -9.19 -5.84 -3.09
C MET A 149 -8.62 -5.88 -1.68
N VAL A 150 -8.89 -6.97 -0.96
CA VAL A 150 -8.23 -7.26 0.31
C VAL A 150 -7.23 -8.40 0.11
N PRO A 151 -6.16 -8.49 0.93
CA PRO A 151 -5.18 -9.57 0.83
C PRO A 151 -5.75 -10.81 1.52
N GLN A 152 -6.91 -11.24 1.04
CA GLN A 152 -7.67 -12.38 1.50
C GLN A 152 -8.24 -13.07 0.26
N LEU A 153 -8.13 -14.40 0.22
CA LEU A 153 -8.65 -15.18 -0.89
C LEU A 153 -10.18 -15.25 -0.82
N ALA A 154 -10.83 -15.28 -1.98
CA ALA A 154 -12.28 -15.46 -2.05
C ALA A 154 -12.70 -16.86 -1.56
N ASP A 155 -11.85 -17.85 -1.84
CA ASP A 155 -11.99 -19.22 -1.33
C ASP A 155 -11.01 -19.45 -0.18
N ALA A 156 -11.54 -19.58 1.03
CA ALA A 156 -10.74 -19.82 2.23
C ALA A 156 -10.04 -21.20 2.22
N THR A 157 -10.57 -22.18 1.48
CA THR A 157 -9.97 -23.51 1.40
C THR A 157 -8.59 -23.47 0.74
N LEU A 158 -8.36 -22.56 -0.21
CA LEU A 158 -7.05 -22.37 -0.83
C LEU A 158 -5.96 -21.96 0.17
N THR A 159 -6.33 -21.22 1.23
CA THR A 159 -5.39 -20.88 2.31
C THR A 159 -5.01 -22.13 3.11
N GLU A 160 -5.97 -22.99 3.44
CA GLU A 160 -5.71 -24.25 4.16
C GLU A 160 -4.86 -25.21 3.31
N GLU A 161 -5.17 -25.33 2.02
CA GLU A 161 -4.40 -26.13 1.07
C GLU A 161 -2.97 -25.62 0.91
N PHE A 162 -2.78 -24.30 0.88
CA PHE A 162 -1.46 -23.70 0.82
C PHE A 162 -0.65 -23.97 2.09
N ILE A 163 -1.26 -23.86 3.27
CA ILE A 163 -0.61 -24.20 4.54
C ILE A 163 -0.17 -25.68 4.54
N ALA A 164 -1.05 -26.59 4.09
CA ALA A 164 -0.73 -28.01 3.99
C ALA A 164 0.40 -28.29 2.97
N PHE A 165 0.38 -27.61 1.82
CA PHE A 165 1.43 -27.71 0.81
C PHE A 165 2.78 -27.21 1.35
N TYR A 166 2.79 -26.09 2.08
CA TYR A 166 3.98 -25.55 2.71
C TYR A 166 4.55 -26.51 3.77
N ALA A 167 3.69 -27.12 4.60
CA ALA A 167 4.11 -28.07 5.63
C ALA A 167 4.71 -29.37 5.06
N GLN A 168 4.35 -29.79 3.85
CA GLN A 168 4.95 -30.95 3.17
C GLN A 168 6.26 -30.60 2.45
N ALA A 169 6.47 -29.33 2.13
CA ALA A 169 7.65 -28.85 1.42
C ALA A 169 8.83 -28.53 2.35
N ASN A 170 8.64 -28.53 3.67
CA ASN A 170 9.64 -28.29 4.70
C ASN A 170 9.80 -29.53 5.60
#